data_AF-A0A2T1DAW9-F1
#
_entry.id   AF-A0A2T1DAW9-F1
#
_cell.length_a   1.000
_cell.length_b   1.000
_cell.length_c   1.000
_cell.angle_alpha   90.00
_cell.angle_beta   90.00
_cell.angle_gamma   90.00
#
_symmetry.space_group_name_H-M   'P 1'
#
loop_
_entity.id
_entity.type
_entity.pdbx_description
1 polymer ?
#
loop_
_entity_poly.entity_id
_entity_poly.type
_entity_poly.pdbx_seq_one_letter_code
_entity_poly.pdbx_strand_id
1 'polypeptide(L)' 'MNSSTDSENYVLSPDSIKAYRYAVYFESEWLWKEKNSLCRANAARRLAELTAKLAEMEDEEARELSEQDSASETA' A
#
# COMPACT_ATOMS: atom_id res chain seq x y z
N MET A 1 -10.39 -23.63 28.61
CA MET A 1 -9.84 -23.65 27.24
C MET A 1 -10.09 -22.27 26.66
N ASN A 2 -9.04 -21.47 26.57
CA ASN A 2 -9.09 -20.09 26.06
C ASN A 2 -9.26 -20.11 24.55
N SER A 3 -10.29 -19.44 24.04
CA SER A 3 -10.41 -19.06 22.63
C SER A 3 -11.03 -17.66 22.57
N SER A 4 -10.29 -16.70 23.12
CA SER A 4 -10.54 -15.27 22.94
C SER A 4 -9.23 -14.68 22.47
N THR A 5 -9.19 -14.23 21.20
CA THR A 5 -8.43 -13.12 20.59
C THR A 5 -8.04 -13.45 19.15
N ASP A 6 -9.01 -13.43 18.23
CA ASP A 6 -8.75 -13.27 16.78
C ASP A 6 -9.54 -12.06 16.23
N SER A 7 -9.75 -11.07 17.12
CA SER A 7 -10.32 -9.76 16.78
C SER A 7 -9.22 -8.70 16.77
N GLU A 8 -7.98 -9.08 16.44
CA GLU A 8 -6.86 -8.15 16.43
C GLU A 8 -6.88 -7.28 15.17
N ASN A 9 -7.33 -6.04 15.36
CA ASN A 9 -6.91 -4.85 14.63
C ASN A 9 -7.12 -4.84 13.10
N TYR A 10 -8.36 -4.60 12.68
CA TYR A 10 -8.69 -4.14 11.31
C TYR A 10 -8.14 -2.74 10.96
N VAL A 11 -7.45 -2.07 11.88
CA VAL A 11 -6.84 -0.77 11.66
C VAL A 11 -5.47 -0.98 11.02
N LEU A 12 -5.41 -0.80 9.69
CA LEU A 12 -4.12 -0.73 9.00
C LEU A 12 -3.39 0.53 9.48
N SER A 13 -2.10 0.41 9.78
CA SER A 13 -1.25 1.59 9.94
C SER A 13 -1.33 2.40 8.63
N PRO A 14 -1.59 3.72 8.70
CA PRO A 14 -1.72 4.56 7.50
C PRO A 14 -0.45 4.54 6.65
N ASP A 15 0.71 4.30 7.28
CA ASP A 15 2.01 4.26 6.61
C ASP A 15 2.46 2.85 6.23
N SER A 16 1.56 1.86 6.26
CA SER A 16 1.88 0.50 5.81
C SER A 16 1.76 0.34 4.30
N ILE A 17 2.60 -0.53 3.70
CA ILE A 17 2.50 -0.91 2.28
C ILE A 17 1.08 -1.34 1.92
N LYS A 18 0.45 -2.15 2.79
CA LYS A 18 -0.92 -2.62 2.60
C LYS A 18 -1.94 -1.46 2.56
N ALA A 19 -1.79 -0.43 3.39
CA ALA A 19 -2.65 0.75 3.35
C ALA A 19 -2.49 1.51 2.03
N TYR A 20 -1.25 1.70 1.55
CA TYR A 20 -0.99 2.33 0.25
C TYR A 20 -1.54 1.52 -0.93
N ARG A 21 -1.43 0.18 -0.90
CA ARG A 21 -2.06 -0.71 -1.90
C ARG A 21 -3.57 -0.46 -2.00
N TYR A 22 -4.27 -0.39 -0.86
CA TYR A 22 -5.71 -0.07 -0.85
C TYR A 22 -6.01 1.36 -1.29
N ALA A 23 -5.22 2.34 -0.87
CA ALA A 23 -5.40 3.73 -1.29
C ALA A 23 -5.31 3.88 -2.81
N VAL A 24 -4.29 3.27 -3.43
CA VAL A 24 -4.12 3.23 -4.90
C VAL A 24 -5.32 2.55 -5.57
N TYR A 25 -5.79 1.42 -5.04
CA TYR A 25 -6.95 0.72 -5.58
C TYR A 25 -8.22 1.59 -5.55
N PHE A 26 -8.55 2.18 -4.41
CA PHE A 26 -9.76 2.99 -4.27
C PHE A 26 -9.71 4.29 -5.09
N GLU A 27 -8.56 4.96 -5.15
CA GLU A 27 -8.40 6.16 -5.98
C GLU A 27 -8.49 5.84 -7.47
N SER A 28 -7.96 4.68 -7.90
CA SER A 28 -8.12 4.20 -9.27
C SER A 28 -9.59 3.97 -9.61
N GLU A 29 -10.32 3.27 -8.74
CA GLU A 29 -11.76 3.02 -8.88
C GLU A 29 -12.58 4.32 -8.93
N TRP A 30 -12.22 5.30 -8.10
CA TRP A 30 -12.87 6.61 -8.08
C TRP A 30 -12.61 7.37 -9.38
N LEU A 31 -11.37 7.38 -9.86
CA LEU A 31 -10.97 8.06 -11.09
C LEU A 31 -11.76 7.57 -12.31
N TRP A 32 -12.00 6.26 -12.40
CA TRP A 32 -12.81 5.64 -13.47
C TRP A 32 -14.29 6.03 -13.43
N LYS A 33 -14.84 6.32 -12.23
CA LYS A 33 -16.25 6.64 -12.04
C LYS A 33 -16.55 8.14 -12.11
N GLU A 34 -15.54 8.99 -11.94
CA GLU A 34 -15.70 10.45 -11.89
C GLU A 34 -15.95 11.08 -13.27
N LYS A 35 -17.04 11.87 -13.35
CA LYS A 35 -17.49 12.54 -14.59
C LYS A 35 -16.94 13.96 -14.69
N ASN A 36 -16.78 14.64 -13.57
CA ASN A 36 -16.28 16.01 -13.51
C ASN A 36 -14.78 16.05 -13.84
N SER A 37 -14.41 16.84 -14.85
CA SER A 37 -13.03 16.91 -15.34
C SER A 37 -12.04 17.48 -14.34
N LEU A 38 -12.45 18.47 -13.54
CA LEU A 38 -11.60 19.07 -12.51
C LEU A 38 -11.34 18.08 -11.37
N CYS A 39 -12.39 17.41 -10.91
CA CYS A 39 -12.30 16.35 -9.91
C CYS A 39 -11.39 15.21 -10.39
N ARG A 40 -11.58 14.76 -11.63
CA ARG A 40 -10.76 13.71 -12.26
C ARG A 40 -9.29 14.11 -12.35
N ALA A 41 -8.98 15.36 -12.72
CA ALA A 41 -7.59 15.84 -12.75
C ALA A 41 -6.94 15.83 -11.35
N ASN A 42 -7.69 16.16 -10.31
CA ASN A 42 -7.19 16.14 -8.94
C ASN A 42 -6.94 14.72 -8.43
N ALA A 43 -7.84 13.76 -8.66
CA ALA A 43 -7.56 12.39 -8.26
C ALA A 43 -6.48 11.72 -9.11
N ALA A 44 -6.35 12.06 -10.40
CA ALA A 44 -5.25 11.56 -11.21
C ALA A 44 -3.90 11.97 -10.59
N ARG A 45 -3.79 13.22 -10.10
CA ARG A 45 -2.60 13.70 -9.37
C ARG A 45 -2.38 12.93 -8.08
N ARG A 46 -3.43 12.80 -7.25
CA ARG A 46 -3.36 12.08 -5.97
C ARG A 46 -2.97 10.60 -6.16
N LEU A 47 -3.56 9.96 -7.16
CA LEU A 47 -3.25 8.58 -7.53
C LEU A 47 -1.77 8.45 -7.93
N ALA A 48 -1.25 9.37 -8.74
CA ALA A 48 0.17 9.36 -9.11
C ALA A 48 1.10 9.48 -7.88
N GLU A 49 0.78 10.38 -6.94
CA GLU A 49 1.54 10.54 -5.69
C GLU A 49 1.51 9.26 -4.84
N LEU A 50 0.33 8.65 -4.67
CA LEU A 50 0.17 7.40 -3.92
C LEU A 50 0.90 6.23 -4.57
N THR A 51 0.82 6.11 -5.90
CA THR A 51 1.49 5.04 -6.66
C THR A 51 3.00 5.19 -6.62
N ALA A 52 3.52 6.42 -6.75
CA ALA A 52 4.95 6.68 -6.59
C ALA A 52 5.43 6.27 -5.20
N LYS A 53 4.69 6.66 -4.15
CA LYS A 53 5.05 6.31 -2.78
C LYS A 53 5.00 4.80 -2.54
N LEU A 54 3.97 4.14 -3.04
CA LEU A 54 3.86 2.69 -2.95
C LEU A 54 5.05 2.01 -3.63
N ALA A 55 5.44 2.45 -4.84
CA ALA A 55 6.57 1.88 -5.56
C ALA A 55 7.89 1.98 -4.78
N GLU A 56 8.16 3.12 -4.12
CA GLU A 56 9.34 3.27 -3.24
C GLU A 56 9.32 2.26 -2.08
N MET A 57 8.16 2.10 -1.43
CA MET A 57 8.03 1.21 -0.28
C MET A 57 8.16 -0.27 -0.68
N GLU A 58 7.65 -0.64 -1.85
CA GLU A 58 7.77 -2.00 -2.41
C GLU A 58 9.21 -2.31 -2.84
N ASP A 59 9.95 -1.33 -3.39
CA ASP A 59 11.38 -1.48 -3.71
C ASP A 59 12.21 -1.70 -2.44
N GLU A 60 11.91 -0.94 -1.38
CA GLU A 60 12.58 -1.10 -0.08
C GLU A 60 12.27 -2.47 0.54
N GLU A 61 10.99 -2.89 0.58
CA GLU A 61 10.61 -4.22 1.09
C GLU A 61 11.30 -5.34 0.29
N ALA A 62 11.38 -5.21 -1.04
CA ALA A 62 12.08 -6.18 -1.89
C ALA A 62 13.60 -6.24 -1.60
N ARG A 63 14.23 -5.09 -1.35
CA ARG A 63 15.65 -5.02 -0.96
C ARG A 63 15.90 -5.68 0.39
N GLU A 64 15.12 -5.32 1.41
CA GLU A 64 15.24 -5.87 2.76
C GLU A 64 15.10 -7.40 2.76
N LEU A 65 14.12 -7.93 2.01
CA LEU A 65 13.95 -9.38 1.84
C LEU A 65 15.17 -10.03 1.16
N SER A 66 15.70 -9.41 0.10
CA SER A 66 16.88 -9.94 -0.59
C SER A 66 18.14 -9.96 0.28
N GLU A 67 18.31 -8.95 1.15
CA GLU A 67 19.43 -8.88 2.08
C GLU A 67 19.30 -9.96 3.18
N GLN A 68 18.08 -10.17 3.71
CA GLN A 68 17.80 -11.21 4.69
C GLN A 68 18.07 -12.61 4.14
N ASP A 69 17.67 -12.89 2.90
CA ASP A 69 17.94 -14.17 2.24
C ASP A 69 19.45 -14.42 2.07
N SER A 70 20.21 -13.38 1.68
CA SER A 70 21.67 -13.49 1.54
C SER A 70 22.42 -13.69 2.86
N ALA A 71 21.91 -13.11 3.96
CA ALA A 71 22.46 -13.29 5.30
C ALA A 71 22.10 -14.67 5.88
N SER A 72 20.97 -15.25 5.48
CA SER A 72 20.54 -16.60 5.87
C SER A 72 21.34 -17.70 5.16
N GLU A 73 21.84 -17.48 3.95
CA GLU A 73 22.61 -18.48 3.19
C GLU A 73 24.09 -18.55 3.59
N THR A 74 24.59 -17.56 4.34
CA THR A 74 26.00 -17.46 4.75
C THR A 74 26.27 -17.83 6.21
N ALA A 75 25.23 -18.26 6.95
CA ALA A 75 25.30 -18.76 8.33
C ALA A 75 25.20 -20.29 8.39
#